data_AF-A0A836P4A5-F1
#
_entry.id   AF-A0A836P4A5-F1
#
_cell.length_a   1.000
_cell.length_b   1.000
_cell.length_c   1.000
_cell.angle_alpha   90.00
_cell.angle_beta   90.00
_cell.angle_gamma   90.00
#
_symmetry.space_group_name_H-M   'P 1'
#
loop_
_entity.id
_entity.type
_entity.pdbx_description
1 polymer ?
#
loop_
_entity_poly.entity_id
_entity_poly.type
_entity_poly.pdbx_seq_one_letter_code
_entity_poly.pdbx_strand_id
1 'polypeptide(L)'
;MTRIRRATPDDAEALSLLAAQTFTETFGHLYPQEDLHVFLEETYAVERARIVLAHANYAIWLLEMDNLLVGHAAAGPCGLPHDEVRPGDGELKRL
;
A
#
# COMPACT_ATOMS: atom_id res chain seq x y z
N MET A 1 -22.78 2.99 -1.00
CA MET A 1 -22.21 3.99 -0.06
C MET A 1 -20.70 3.99 -0.20
N THR A 2 -20.10 5.17 -0.27
CA THR A 2 -18.64 5.36 -0.43
C THR A 2 -18.03 5.83 0.88
N ARG A 3 -16.94 5.19 1.33
CA ARG A 3 -16.27 5.52 2.60
C ARG A 3 -14.76 5.37 2.47
N ILE A 4 -14.02 6.31 3.04
CA ILE A 4 -12.58 6.16 3.31
C ILE A 4 -12.40 5.89 4.80
N ARG A 5 -11.60 4.88 5.16
CA ARG A 5 -11.25 4.60 6.56
C ARG A 5 -9.78 4.25 6.70
N ARG A 6 -9.23 4.45 7.90
CA ARG A 6 -7.88 3.98 8.22
C ARG A 6 -7.91 2.45 8.32
N ALA A 7 -6.95 1.81 7.69
CA ALA A 7 -6.73 0.38 7.78
C ALA A 7 -6.15 0.00 9.15
N THR A 8 -6.42 -1.22 9.56
CA THR A 8 -5.94 -1.85 10.78
C THR A 8 -5.14 -3.11 10.41
N PRO A 9 -4.37 -3.70 11.33
CA PRO A 9 -3.67 -4.96 11.06
C PRO A 9 -4.58 -6.12 10.59
N ASP A 10 -5.88 -6.07 10.88
CA ASP A 10 -6.86 -7.08 10.42
C ASP A 10 -7.17 -6.94 8.92
N ASP A 11 -6.86 -5.80 8.32
CA ASP A 11 -7.03 -5.57 6.88
C ASP A 11 -5.83 -6.07 6.04
N ALA A 12 -4.82 -6.69 6.66
CA ALA A 12 -3.56 -7.02 5.99
C ALA A 12 -3.71 -7.89 4.74
N GLU A 13 -4.56 -8.92 4.80
CA GLU A 13 -4.83 -9.80 3.66
C GLU A 13 -5.52 -9.04 2.52
N ALA A 14 -6.56 -8.28 2.86
CA ALA A 14 -7.33 -7.52 1.87
C ALA A 14 -6.49 -6.42 1.20
N LEU A 15 -5.66 -5.72 1.98
CA LEU A 15 -4.72 -4.73 1.46
C LEU A 15 -3.66 -5.36 0.56
N SER A 16 -3.08 -6.50 0.97
CA SER A 16 -2.07 -7.23 0.20
C SER A 16 -2.62 -7.60 -1.17
N LEU A 17 -3.81 -8.20 -1.22
CA LEU A 17 -4.47 -8.59 -2.46
C LEU A 17 -4.76 -7.38 -3.36
N LEU A 18 -5.38 -6.34 -2.80
CA LEU A 18 -5.75 -5.15 -3.56
C LEU A 18 -4.51 -4.44 -4.13
N ALA A 19 -3.45 -4.31 -3.34
CA ALA A 19 -2.23 -3.63 -3.76
C ALA A 19 -1.45 -4.42 -4.82
N ALA A 20 -1.42 -5.75 -4.72
CA ALA A 20 -0.82 -6.60 -5.74
C ALA A 20 -1.60 -6.55 -7.06
N GLN A 21 -2.94 -6.53 -6.98
CA GLN A 21 -3.80 -6.41 -8.15
C GLN A 21 -3.62 -5.07 -8.85
N THR A 22 -3.71 -3.95 -8.12
CA THR A 22 -3.55 -2.62 -8.72
C THR A 22 -2.16 -2.41 -9.29
N PHE A 23 -1.11 -2.94 -8.65
CA PHE A 23 0.24 -2.93 -9.22
C PHE A 23 0.32 -3.73 -10.52
N THR A 24 -0.25 -4.94 -10.55
CA THR A 24 -0.24 -5.81 -11.74
C THR A 24 -1.00 -5.16 -12.90
N GLU A 25 -2.16 -4.56 -12.65
CA GLU A 25 -2.94 -3.84 -13.66
C GLU A 25 -2.16 -2.65 -14.21
N THR A 26 -1.48 -1.89 -13.35
CA THR A 26 -0.77 -0.66 -13.74
C THR A 26 0.56 -0.95 -14.42
N PHE A 27 1.33 -1.91 -13.92
CA PHE A 27 2.74 -2.11 -14.28
C PHE A 27 3.09 -3.54 -14.66
N GLY A 28 2.21 -4.52 -14.44
CA GLY A 28 2.54 -5.95 -14.63
C GLY A 28 2.99 -6.27 -16.06
N HIS A 29 2.46 -5.56 -17.05
CA HIS A 29 2.85 -5.70 -18.46
C HIS A 29 4.29 -5.23 -18.78
N LEU A 30 4.98 -4.58 -17.82
CA LEU A 30 6.37 -4.16 -17.95
C LEU A 30 7.37 -5.24 -17.50
N TYR A 31 6.89 -6.36 -16.95
CA TYR A 31 7.73 -7.40 -16.35
C TYR A 31 7.51 -8.76 -17.04
N PRO A 32 8.55 -9.60 -17.15
CA PRO A 32 8.38 -11.04 -17.33
C PRO A 32 7.53 -11.61 -16.18
N GLN A 33 6.78 -12.68 -16.47
CA GLN A 33 5.81 -13.23 -15.52
C GLN A 33 6.49 -13.74 -14.24
N GLU A 34 7.65 -14.40 -14.35
CA GLU A 34 8.39 -14.92 -13.21
C GLU A 34 8.91 -13.80 -12.31
N ASP A 35 9.48 -12.75 -12.92
CA ASP A 35 9.98 -11.58 -12.19
C ASP A 35 8.85 -10.81 -11.49
N LEU A 36 7.70 -10.66 -12.16
CA LEU A 36 6.52 -10.06 -11.55
C LEU A 36 6.05 -10.86 -10.34
N HIS A 37 5.98 -12.18 -10.46
CA HIS A 37 5.53 -13.03 -9.37
C HIS A 37 6.42 -12.89 -8.14
N VAL A 38 7.74 -13.00 -8.31
CA VAL A 38 8.72 -12.79 -7.21
C VAL A 38 8.57 -11.40 -6.61
N PHE A 39 8.46 -10.36 -7.44
CA PHE A 39 8.30 -8.99 -6.96
C PHE A 39 7.02 -8.82 -6.11
N LEU A 40 5.90 -9.42 -6.53
CA LEU A 40 4.63 -9.33 -5.82
C LEU A 40 4.69 -10.07 -4.48
N GLU A 41 5.28 -11.27 -4.44
CA GLU A 41 5.48 -12.03 -3.20
C GLU A 41 6.37 -11.27 -2.22
N GLU A 42 7.45 -10.65 -2.69
CA GLU A 42 8.35 -9.90 -1.82
C GLU A 42 7.78 -8.56 -1.37
N THR A 43 7.09 -7.83 -2.25
CA THR A 43 6.66 -6.44 -1.99
C THR A 43 5.33 -6.40 -1.27
N TYR A 44 4.39 -7.26 -1.66
CA TYR A 44 3.00 -7.25 -1.21
C TYR A 44 2.63 -8.43 -0.32
N ALA A 45 3.60 -9.21 0.21
CA ALA A 45 3.33 -10.21 1.23
C ALA A 45 2.45 -9.69 2.39
N VAL A 46 1.52 -10.54 2.85
CA VAL A 46 0.58 -10.23 3.93
C VAL A 46 1.29 -9.84 5.22
N GLU A 47 2.39 -10.52 5.55
CA GLU A 47 3.21 -10.24 6.72
C GLU A 47 3.81 -8.84 6.68
N ARG A 48 4.21 -8.36 5.50
CA ARG A 48 4.72 -7.00 5.32
C ARG A 48 3.61 -5.98 5.50
N ALA A 49 2.43 -6.24 4.93
CA ALA A 49 1.25 -5.40 5.15
C ALA A 49 0.94 -5.30 6.65
N ARG A 50 0.94 -6.43 7.38
CA ARG A 50 0.70 -6.47 8.83
C ARG A 50 1.72 -5.65 9.62
N ILE A 51 3.01 -5.74 9.27
CA ILE A 51 4.08 -4.95 9.90
C ILE A 51 3.85 -3.44 9.68
N VAL A 52 3.57 -3.01 8.45
CA VAL A 52 3.35 -1.59 8.13
C VAL A 52 2.08 -1.06 8.82
N LEU A 53 1.00 -1.85 8.84
CA LEU A 53 -0.27 -1.48 9.47
C LEU A 53 -0.16 -1.36 11.00
N ALA A 54 0.77 -2.08 11.63
CA ALA A 54 1.05 -1.97 13.07
C ALA A 54 2.00 -0.82 13.42
N HIS A 55 2.68 -0.21 12.43
CA HIS A 55 3.70 0.79 12.67
C HIS A 55 3.10 2.18 12.91
N ALA A 56 3.34 2.78 14.08
CA ALA A 56 2.72 4.04 14.51
C ALA A 56 2.93 5.23 13.55
N ASN A 57 4.10 5.29 12.90
CA ASN A 57 4.44 6.37 11.95
C ASN A 57 3.88 6.15 10.54
N TYR A 58 3.20 5.03 10.27
CA TYR A 58 2.56 4.77 8.98
C TYR A 58 1.04 4.89 9.11
N ALA A 59 0.41 5.29 8.02
CA ALA A 59 -1.02 5.33 7.90
C ALA A 59 -1.40 4.81 6.52
N ILE A 60 -2.28 3.82 6.50
CA ILE A 60 -2.88 3.30 5.28
C ILE A 60 -4.37 3.57 5.37
N TRP A 61 -4.96 4.03 4.29
CA TRP A 61 -6.39 4.21 4.14
C TRP A 61 -6.93 3.29 3.06
N LEU A 62 -8.15 2.82 3.27
CA LEU A 62 -8.91 2.00 2.34
C LEU A 62 -10.12 2.78 1.85
N LEU A 63 -10.38 2.69 0.55
CA LEU A 63 -11.60 3.18 -0.08
C LEU A 63 -12.56 2.01 -0.27
N GLU A 64 -13.73 2.13 0.35
CA GLU A 64 -14.84 1.19 0.24
C GLU A 64 -15.96 1.81 -0.60
N MET A 65 -16.47 1.06 -1.57
CA MET A 65 -17.64 1.39 -2.36
C MET A 65 -18.59 0.19 -2.39
N ASP A 66 -19.80 0.37 -1.87
CA ASP A 66 -20.82 -0.70 -1.82
C ASP A 66 -20.32 -2.01 -1.19
N ASN A 67 -19.55 -1.87 -0.10
CA ASN A 67 -18.89 -2.95 0.66
C ASN A 67 -17.75 -3.66 -0.08
N LEU A 68 -17.30 -3.12 -1.21
CA LEU A 68 -16.10 -3.58 -1.91
C LEU A 68 -14.93 -2.65 -1.63
N LEU A 69 -13.76 -3.22 -1.39
CA LEU A 69 -12.51 -2.46 -1.35
C LEU A 69 -12.06 -2.16 -2.77
N VAL A 70 -11.93 -0.88 -3.11
CA VAL A 70 -11.68 -0.42 -4.48
C VAL A 70 -10.46 0.50 -4.60
N GLY A 71 -9.78 0.79 -3.50
CA GLY A 71 -8.56 1.59 -3.53
C GLY A 71 -7.87 1.65 -2.17
N HIS A 72 -6.60 2.05 -2.19
CA HIS A 72 -5.83 2.28 -0.97
C HIS A 72 -4.90 3.48 -1.13
N ALA A 73 -4.57 4.15 -0.04
CA ALA A 73 -3.52 5.17 0.00
C ALA A 73 -2.58 4.88 1.18
N ALA A 74 -1.28 5.08 1.01
CA ALA A 74 -0.30 4.83 2.06
C ALA A 74 0.58 6.06 2.28
N ALA A 75 0.68 6.52 3.53
CA ALA A 75 1.59 7.56 3.95
C ALA A 75 2.50 7.09 5.09
N GLY A 76 3.67 7.70 5.19
CA GLY A 76 4.64 7.45 6.26
C GLY A 76 5.74 8.51 6.28
N PRO A 77 6.83 8.28 7.05
CA PRO A 77 7.95 9.20 7.07
C PRO A 77 8.52 9.45 5.67
N CYS A 78 8.85 10.70 5.37
CA CYS A 78 9.41 11.07 4.09
C CYS A 78 10.79 10.45 3.89
N GLY A 79 10.93 9.67 2.81
CA GLY A 79 12.20 9.06 2.39
C GLY A 79 12.74 9.63 1.08
N LEU A 80 12.11 10.68 0.54
CA LEU A 80 12.50 11.29 -0.73
C LEU A 80 13.82 12.08 -0.56
N PRO A 81 14.75 11.99 -1.53
CA PRO A 81 16.04 12.67 -1.47
C PRO A 81 15.89 14.15 -1.87
N HIS A 82 15.30 14.96 -0.99
CA HIS A 82 15.07 16.39 -1.24
C HIS A 82 15.62 17.23 -0.09
N ASP A 83 16.42 18.26 -0.41
CA ASP A 83 17.19 19.06 0.56
C ASP A 83 16.33 19.78 1.60
N GLU A 84 15.06 20.05 1.27
CA GLU A 84 14.11 20.72 2.18
C GLU A 84 13.34 19.78 3.11
N VAL A 85 13.50 18.45 2.99
CA VAL A 85 12.81 17.48 3.86
C VAL A 85 13.32 17.60 5.30
N ARG A 86 12.38 17.70 6.23
CA ARG A 86 12.65 17.85 7.67
C ARG A 86 12.14 16.66 8.48
N PRO A 87 12.72 16.41 9.67
CA PRO A 87 12.14 15.44 10.60
C PRO A 87 10.67 15.76 10.89
N GLY A 88 9.80 14.78 10.71
CA GLY A 88 8.35 14.93 10.87
C GLY A 88 7.58 15.12 9.56
N ASP A 89 8.25 15.42 8.45
CA ASP A 89 7.60 15.47 7.14
C ASP A 89 7.14 14.07 6.73
N GLY A 90 5.93 14.02 6.19
CA GLY A 90 5.31 12.80 5.67
C GLY A 90 5.39 12.74 4.15
N GLU A 91 5.29 11.53 3.62
CA GLU A 91 5.24 11.24 2.18
C GLU A 91 4.02 10.38 1.89
N LEU A 92 3.28 10.74 0.83
CA LEU A 92 2.32 9.84 0.21
C LEU A 92 3.08 8.86 -0.67
N LYS A 93 3.25 7.64 -0.17
CA LYS A 93 4.08 6.61 -0.79
C LYS A 93 3.35 5.86 -1.92
N ARG A 94 2.02 5.74 -1.83
CA ARG A 94 1.15 5.03 -2.81
C ARG A 94 -0.28 5.62 -2.80
N LEU A 95 -0.94 5.66 -3.95
CA LEU A 95 -2.38 5.93 -4.13
C LEU A 95 -2.93 5.11 -5.31
#